data_AF-Q8YLY6-F1
#
_entry.id   AF-Q8YLY6-F1
#
_cell.length_a   1.000
_cell.length_b   1.000
_cell.length_c   1.000
_cell.angle_alpha   90.00
_cell.angle_beta   90.00
_cell.angle_gamma   90.00
#
_symmetry.space_group_name_H-M   'P 1'
#
loop_
_entity.id
_entity.type
_entity.pdbx_description
1 polymer ?
#
loop_
_entity_poly.entity_id
_entity_poly.type
_entity_poly.pdbx_seq_one_letter_code
_entity_poly.pdbx_strand_id
1 'polypeptide(L)'
;MTNWHEHININPQTCHGKPHITGTQVMVSVILDNLAEGLTFEEIVKDYPALTLEKIKAAIAYAAQLTKTEELQISHENNSNFSQSTSSQGEIESTFITLAKQWRDETRGISSTNQMSMHPAYQQIIGMGETIIPLLLRELERKSGRWFWALKSISREDPVPSEFRGNTKEMTRAWLEWGKQRGYEW
;
A
#
# COMPACT_ATOMS: atom_id res chain seq x y z
N MET A 1 22.24 -6.72 -21.93
CA MET A 1 21.01 -6.29 -21.22
C MET A 1 19.92 -6.18 -22.26
N THR A 2 18.85 -6.97 -22.16
CA THR A 2 17.73 -6.90 -23.10
C THR A 2 16.96 -5.59 -22.88
N ASN A 3 16.83 -4.78 -23.92
CA ASN A 3 16.13 -3.50 -23.86
C ASN A 3 14.62 -3.73 -24.01
N TRP A 4 13.87 -3.72 -22.90
CA TRP A 4 12.44 -4.08 -22.91
C TRP A 4 11.54 -3.00 -23.54
N HIS A 5 12.02 -1.75 -23.65
CA HIS A 5 11.25 -0.59 -24.14
C HIS A 5 10.74 -0.76 -25.57
N GLU A 6 11.36 -1.63 -26.37
CA GLU A 6 10.96 -1.89 -27.76
C GLU A 6 9.78 -2.88 -27.85
N HIS A 7 9.52 -3.64 -26.78
CA HIS A 7 8.56 -4.73 -26.77
C HIS A 7 7.37 -4.53 -25.82
N ILE A 8 7.43 -3.53 -24.93
CA ILE A 8 6.38 -3.25 -23.96
C ILE A 8 5.89 -1.82 -24.12
N ASN A 9 4.58 -1.66 -24.18
CA ASN A 9 3.91 -0.37 -24.23
C ASN A 9 3.15 -0.11 -22.93
N ILE A 10 3.22 1.13 -22.44
CA ILE A 10 2.47 1.63 -21.29
C ILE A 10 1.74 2.88 -21.77
N ASN A 11 0.45 2.74 -22.06
CA ASN A 11 -0.38 3.84 -22.53
C ASN A 11 -1.61 3.97 -21.63
N PRO A 12 -1.86 5.11 -20.98
CA PRO A 12 -3.03 5.34 -20.13
C PRO A 12 -4.38 5.10 -20.82
N GLN A 13 -4.41 5.18 -22.16
CA GLN A 13 -5.62 5.03 -22.98
C GLN A 13 -5.84 3.58 -23.46
N THR A 14 -4.90 2.66 -23.23
CA THR A 14 -5.03 1.25 -23.60
C THR A 14 -4.71 0.34 -22.41
N CYS A 15 -5.40 -0.80 -22.28
CA CYS A 15 -5.18 -1.77 -21.19
C CYS A 15 -5.21 -1.15 -19.77
N HIS A 16 -6.04 -0.10 -19.55
CA HIS A 16 -6.15 0.63 -18.29
C HIS A 16 -4.82 1.19 -17.75
N GLY A 17 -3.89 1.56 -18.63
CA GLY A 17 -2.56 2.06 -18.25
C GLY A 17 -1.59 0.95 -17.78
N LYS A 18 -1.98 -0.33 -17.90
CA LYS A 18 -1.12 -1.45 -17.51
C LYS A 18 -0.12 -1.79 -18.62
N PRO A 19 1.11 -2.20 -18.26
CA PRO A 19 2.12 -2.64 -19.22
C PRO A 19 1.64 -3.85 -20.02
N HIS A 20 1.72 -3.76 -21.34
CA HIS A 20 1.32 -4.83 -22.26
C HIS A 20 2.31 -4.96 -23.41
N ILE A 21 2.33 -6.13 -24.03
CA ILE A 21 3.25 -6.44 -25.12
C ILE A 21 2.83 -5.71 -26.40
N THR A 22 3.79 -5.02 -27.03
CA THR A 22 3.58 -4.25 -28.26
C THR A 22 2.93 -5.10 -29.36
N GLY A 23 1.88 -4.55 -29.97
CA GLY A 23 1.10 -5.21 -31.01
C GLY A 23 0.08 -6.23 -30.49
N THR A 24 -0.12 -6.32 -29.17
CA THR A 24 -1.07 -7.24 -28.55
C THR A 24 -1.78 -6.57 -27.36
N GLN A 25 -2.84 -7.20 -26.84
CA GLN A 25 -3.44 -6.84 -25.55
C GLN A 25 -2.97 -7.74 -24.40
N VAL A 26 -1.94 -8.57 -24.64
CA VAL A 26 -1.40 -9.46 -23.62
C VAL A 26 -0.61 -8.63 -22.62
N MET A 27 -1.05 -8.63 -21.38
CA MET A 27 -0.43 -7.89 -20.29
C MET A 27 0.87 -8.57 -19.85
N VAL A 28 1.81 -7.76 -19.36
CA VAL A 28 3.04 -8.29 -18.75
C VAL A 28 2.71 -9.20 -17.56
N SER A 29 1.70 -8.85 -16.74
CA SER A 29 1.31 -9.67 -15.59
C SER A 29 0.85 -11.07 -16.00
N VAL A 30 0.10 -11.21 -17.10
CA VAL A 30 -0.39 -12.52 -17.58
C VAL A 30 0.78 -13.44 -17.94
N ILE A 31 1.84 -12.89 -18.54
CA ILE A 31 3.05 -13.67 -18.84
C ILE A 31 3.73 -14.11 -17.55
N LEU A 32 3.79 -13.24 -16.53
CA LEU A 32 4.41 -13.58 -15.24
C LEU A 32 3.56 -14.58 -14.44
N ASP A 33 2.24 -14.49 -14.48
CA ASP A 33 1.32 -15.42 -13.83
C ASP A 33 1.49 -16.83 -14.40
N ASN A 34 1.52 -16.96 -15.73
CA ASN A 34 1.78 -18.25 -16.40
C ASN A 34 3.15 -18.84 -16.03
N LEU A 35 4.19 -17.99 -15.94
CA LEU A 35 5.51 -18.43 -15.48
C LEU A 35 5.49 -18.87 -14.02
N ALA A 36 4.72 -18.21 -13.16
CA ALA A 36 4.55 -18.58 -11.76
C ALA A 36 3.77 -19.90 -11.60
N GLU A 37 2.84 -20.19 -12.51
CA GLU A 37 2.15 -21.48 -12.62
C GLU A 37 3.04 -22.60 -13.20
N GLY A 38 4.25 -22.27 -13.64
CA GLY A 38 5.25 -23.23 -14.10
C GLY A 38 5.21 -23.54 -15.60
N LEU A 39 4.45 -22.79 -16.40
CA LEU A 39 4.42 -22.96 -17.85
C LEU A 39 5.78 -22.62 -18.46
N THR A 40 6.20 -23.39 -19.46
CA THR A 40 7.41 -23.09 -20.21
C THR A 40 7.20 -21.95 -21.21
N PHE A 41 8.29 -21.37 -21.71
CA PHE A 41 8.20 -20.31 -22.72
C PHE A 41 7.51 -20.79 -24.00
N GLU A 42 7.74 -22.04 -24.39
CA GLU A 42 7.14 -22.66 -25.56
C GLU A 42 5.63 -22.83 -25.39
N GLU A 43 5.18 -23.21 -24.20
CA GLU A 43 3.76 -23.34 -23.86
C GLU A 43 3.07 -21.98 -23.89
N ILE A 44 3.71 -20.95 -23.31
CA ILE A 44 3.18 -19.59 -23.35
C ILE A 44 3.10 -19.04 -24.78
N VAL A 45 4.11 -19.30 -25.62
CA VAL A 45 4.08 -18.90 -27.05
C VAL A 45 2.99 -19.66 -27.80
N LYS A 46 2.73 -20.91 -27.45
CA LYS A 46 1.65 -21.72 -28.04
C LYS A 46 0.27 -21.15 -27.71
N ASP A 47 0.06 -20.75 -26.46
CA ASP A 47 -1.22 -20.17 -26.00
C ASP A 47 -1.42 -18.74 -26.49
N TYR A 48 -0.32 -18.01 -26.73
CA TYR A 48 -0.32 -16.66 -27.29
C TYR A 48 0.61 -16.56 -28.50
N PRO A 49 0.16 -16.95 -29.71
CA PRO A 49 1.00 -16.98 -30.92
C PRO A 49 1.59 -15.62 -31.35
N ALA A 50 1.07 -14.51 -30.81
CA ALA A 50 1.58 -13.16 -31.03
C ALA A 50 2.79 -12.81 -30.12
N LEU A 51 3.11 -13.67 -29.16
CA LEU A 51 4.30 -13.59 -28.32
C LEU A 51 5.47 -14.30 -28.98
N THR A 52 6.63 -13.66 -28.88
CA THR A 52 7.92 -14.27 -29.21
C THR A 52 8.69 -14.49 -27.93
N LEU A 53 9.69 -15.36 -27.98
CA LEU A 53 10.62 -15.56 -26.87
C LEU A 53 11.27 -14.24 -26.41
N GLU A 54 11.54 -13.33 -27.34
CA GLU A 54 12.08 -12.00 -27.05
C GLU A 54 11.10 -11.13 -26.27
N LYS A 55 9.81 -11.16 -26.62
CA LYS A 55 8.75 -10.44 -25.90
C LYS A 55 8.55 -10.98 -24.48
N ILE A 56 8.66 -12.30 -24.28
CA ILE A 56 8.62 -12.92 -22.94
C ILE A 56 9.84 -12.49 -22.12
N LYS A 57 11.05 -12.54 -22.70
CA LYS A 57 12.27 -12.06 -22.04
C LYS A 57 12.20 -10.56 -21.71
N ALA A 58 11.58 -9.76 -22.56
CA ALA A 58 11.34 -8.34 -22.31
C ALA A 58 10.37 -8.13 -21.13
N ALA A 59 9.29 -8.93 -21.02
CA ALA A 59 8.37 -8.91 -19.89
C ALA A 59 9.08 -9.20 -18.56
N ILE A 60 9.94 -10.22 -18.54
CA ILE A 60 10.78 -10.57 -17.37
C ILE A 60 11.77 -9.44 -17.05
N ALA A 61 12.43 -8.87 -18.07
CA ALA A 61 13.39 -7.78 -17.88
C ALA A 61 12.72 -6.50 -17.34
N TYR A 62 11.51 -6.19 -17.79
CA TYR A 62 10.70 -5.10 -17.26
C TYR A 62 10.34 -5.33 -15.80
N ALA A 63 9.84 -6.53 -15.45
CA ALA A 63 9.54 -6.89 -14.06
C ALA A 63 10.78 -6.77 -13.16
N ALA A 64 11.92 -7.30 -13.62
CA ALA A 64 13.20 -7.20 -12.91
C ALA A 64 13.72 -5.77 -12.78
N GLN A 65 13.28 -4.83 -13.62
CA GLN A 65 13.61 -3.40 -13.47
C GLN A 65 12.67 -2.70 -12.48
N LEU A 66 11.39 -3.07 -12.45
CA LEU A 66 10.46 -2.57 -11.43
C LEU A 66 10.96 -2.94 -10.02
N THR A 67 11.42 -4.19 -9.82
CA THR A 67 12.00 -4.64 -8.54
C THR A 67 13.33 -3.98 -8.17
N LYS A 68 14.01 -3.31 -9.12
CA LYS A 68 15.23 -2.52 -8.83
C LYS A 68 14.89 -1.09 -8.44
N THR A 69 13.71 -0.61 -8.82
CA THR A 69 13.22 0.72 -8.45
C THR A 69 12.54 0.67 -7.09
N GLU A 70 11.96 -0.48 -6.75
CA GLU A 70 11.49 -0.83 -5.42
C GLU A 70 12.48 -1.80 -4.76
N GLU A 71 13.54 -1.28 -4.12
CA GLU A 71 14.30 -2.07 -3.15
C GLU A 71 13.36 -2.47 -2.00
N LEU A 72 12.73 -3.64 -2.12
CA LEU A 72 12.06 -4.29 -1.00
C LEU A 72 13.14 -4.77 -0.03
N GLN A 73 13.27 -4.08 1.11
CA GLN A 73 13.96 -4.63 2.28
C GLN A 73 13.24 -5.92 2.72
N ILE A 74 13.65 -7.06 2.18
CA ILE A 74 13.24 -8.36 2.71
C ILE A 74 14.11 -8.61 3.94
N SER A 75 13.60 -8.25 5.13
CA SER A 75 14.12 -8.79 6.38
C SER A 75 13.91 -10.31 6.35
N HIS A 76 14.99 -11.04 6.11
CA HIS A 76 15.01 -12.49 6.24
C HIS A 76 14.64 -12.85 7.69
N GLU A 77 13.46 -13.43 7.89
CA GLU A 77 13.20 -14.27 9.05
C GLU A 77 14.02 -15.56 8.91
N ASN A 78 15.29 -15.48 9.29
CA ASN A 78 16.05 -16.63 9.72
C ASN A 78 16.28 -16.49 11.21
N ASN A 79 15.64 -17.39 11.96
CA ASN A 79 15.93 -17.66 13.37
C ASN A 79 17.44 -17.81 13.57
N SER A 80 18.08 -16.80 14.19
CA SER A 80 19.04 -16.94 15.29
C SER A 80 19.61 -15.56 15.67
N ASN A 81 19.47 -15.25 16.97
CA ASN A 81 20.12 -14.19 17.74
C ASN A 81 19.45 -12.81 17.78
N PHE A 82 18.49 -12.72 18.71
CA PHE A 82 18.35 -11.66 19.73
C PHE A 82 19.21 -10.40 19.52
N SER A 83 18.56 -9.29 19.13
CA SER A 83 18.86 -7.86 19.43
C SER A 83 18.59 -6.95 18.22
N GLN A 84 17.33 -6.71 17.82
CA GLN A 84 17.02 -5.70 16.80
C GLN A 84 15.60 -5.09 16.84
N SER A 85 14.93 -5.11 18.00
CA SER A 85 13.52 -4.69 18.11
C SER A 85 13.27 -3.18 18.24
N THR A 86 14.29 -2.35 18.41
CA THR A 86 14.11 -0.91 18.69
C THR A 86 14.21 -0.01 17.44
N SER A 87 14.90 -0.46 16.39
CA SER A 87 15.16 0.36 15.20
C SER A 87 13.93 0.48 14.27
N SER A 88 13.18 -0.61 14.08
CA SER A 88 12.05 -0.64 13.13
C SER A 88 10.82 0.13 13.63
N GLN A 89 10.53 0.10 14.94
CA GLN A 89 9.41 0.88 15.50
C GLN A 89 9.66 2.39 15.46
N GLY A 90 10.90 2.83 15.73
CA GLY A 90 11.27 4.25 15.64
C GLY A 90 11.15 4.81 14.22
N GLU A 91 11.45 4.01 13.20
CA GLU A 91 11.27 4.38 11.79
C GLU A 91 9.80 4.54 11.40
N ILE A 92 8.94 3.63 11.86
CA ILE A 92 7.48 3.71 11.65
C ILE A 92 6.91 4.97 12.31
N GLU A 93 7.28 5.23 13.57
CA GLU A 93 6.82 6.41 14.30
C GLU A 93 7.30 7.72 13.64
N SER A 94 8.57 7.77 13.21
CA SER A 94 9.13 8.93 12.50
C SER A 94 8.41 9.21 11.18
N THR A 95 8.16 8.16 10.40
CA THR A 95 7.39 8.25 9.14
C THR A 95 5.98 8.77 9.40
N PHE A 96 5.28 8.19 10.38
CA PHE A 96 3.94 8.64 10.76
C PHE A 96 3.92 10.11 11.19
N ILE A 97 4.85 10.53 12.07
CA ILE A 97 4.94 11.92 12.55
C ILE A 97 5.14 12.88 11.37
N THR A 98 6.03 12.52 10.43
CA THR A 98 6.34 13.33 9.25
C THR A 98 5.10 13.50 8.37
N LEU A 99 4.43 12.40 8.03
CA LEU A 99 3.22 12.42 7.20
C LEU A 99 2.06 13.14 7.90
N ALA A 100 1.87 12.92 9.20
CA ALA A 100 0.83 13.57 9.99
C ALA A 100 1.07 15.08 10.09
N LYS A 101 2.33 15.53 10.18
CA LYS A 101 2.68 16.95 10.13
C LYS A 101 2.37 17.54 8.75
N GLN A 102 2.85 16.89 7.68
CA GLN A 102 2.60 17.33 6.31
C GLN A 102 1.10 17.49 6.05
N TRP A 103 0.32 16.46 6.36
CA TRP A 103 -1.12 16.50 6.21
C TRP A 103 -1.79 17.63 7.01
N ARG A 104 -1.38 17.86 8.26
CA ARG A 104 -1.92 18.97 9.08
C ARG A 104 -1.59 20.35 8.50
N ASP A 105 -0.39 20.51 7.95
CA ASP A 105 0.05 21.76 7.34
C ASP A 105 -0.69 22.05 6.03
N GLU A 106 -0.81 21.03 5.16
CA GLU A 106 -1.40 21.15 3.82
C GLU A 106 -2.94 21.15 3.82
N THR A 107 -3.57 20.54 4.82
CA THR A 107 -5.04 20.55 4.95
C THR A 107 -5.60 21.65 5.85
N ARG A 108 -4.74 22.59 6.30
CA ARG A 108 -5.15 23.71 7.15
C ARG A 108 -6.12 24.62 6.39
N GLY A 109 -7.41 24.53 6.75
CA GLY A 109 -8.47 25.33 6.13
C GLY A 109 -9.40 24.55 5.19
N ILE A 110 -9.10 23.28 4.91
CA ILE A 110 -10.03 22.40 4.21
C ILE A 110 -11.14 21.98 5.19
N SER A 111 -12.40 22.21 4.81
CA SER A 111 -13.58 21.86 5.61
C SER A 111 -14.18 20.50 5.21
N SER A 112 -13.81 19.98 4.04
CA SER A 112 -14.30 18.70 3.54
C SER A 112 -13.47 17.54 4.08
N THR A 113 -14.10 16.73 4.93
CA THR A 113 -13.52 15.48 5.45
C THR A 113 -13.12 14.52 4.32
N ASN A 114 -13.86 14.51 3.22
CA ASN A 114 -13.54 13.68 2.05
C ASN A 114 -12.25 14.15 1.36
N GLN A 115 -12.09 15.45 1.10
CA GLN A 115 -10.86 15.99 0.50
C GLN A 115 -9.66 15.80 1.43
N MET A 116 -9.85 15.99 2.73
CA MET A 116 -8.81 15.74 3.72
C MET A 116 -8.37 14.28 3.75
N SER A 117 -9.32 13.34 3.60
CA SER A 117 -9.02 11.90 3.60
C SER A 117 -8.31 11.46 2.32
N MET A 118 -8.64 12.05 1.17
CA MET A 118 -8.00 11.74 -0.13
C MET A 118 -6.60 12.36 -0.30
N HIS A 119 -6.13 13.15 0.67
CA HIS A 119 -4.82 13.77 0.63
C HIS A 119 -3.70 12.72 0.55
N PRO A 120 -2.65 12.90 -0.28
CA PRO A 120 -1.58 11.91 -0.46
C PRO A 120 -0.95 11.42 0.84
N ALA A 121 -0.53 12.34 1.73
CA ALA A 121 0.03 11.98 3.04
C ALA A 121 -0.94 11.18 3.93
N TYR A 122 -2.25 11.43 3.82
CA TYR A 122 -3.26 10.70 4.59
C TYR A 122 -3.49 9.28 4.03
N GLN A 123 -3.49 9.14 2.70
CA GLN A 123 -3.54 7.85 2.03
C GLN A 123 -2.29 7.01 2.34
N GLN A 124 -1.12 7.64 2.41
CA GLN A 124 0.12 6.97 2.82
C GLN A 124 0.05 6.47 4.27
N ILE A 125 -0.48 7.28 5.19
CA ILE A 125 -0.73 6.84 6.58
C ILE A 125 -1.61 5.58 6.59
N ILE A 126 -2.70 5.54 5.81
CA ILE A 126 -3.53 4.32 5.71
C ILE A 126 -2.77 3.15 5.10
N GLY A 127 -1.93 3.42 4.11
CA GLY A 127 -1.04 2.43 3.50
C GLY A 127 -0.04 1.82 4.47
N MET A 128 0.29 2.48 5.60
CA MET A 128 1.14 1.92 6.66
C MET A 128 0.44 0.79 7.45
N GLY A 129 -0.88 0.62 7.29
CA GLY A 129 -1.61 -0.55 7.78
C GLY A 129 -1.74 -0.62 9.31
N GLU A 130 -1.92 -1.83 9.84
CA GLU A 130 -2.26 -2.06 11.26
C GLU A 130 -1.16 -1.61 12.24
N THR A 131 0.10 -1.54 11.78
CA THR A 131 1.26 -1.17 12.60
C THR A 131 1.15 0.22 13.22
N ILE A 132 0.37 1.12 12.61
CA ILE A 132 0.20 2.49 13.09
C ILE A 132 -1.06 2.68 13.96
N ILE A 133 -1.87 1.64 14.17
CA ILE A 133 -3.09 1.74 15.00
C ILE A 133 -2.79 2.32 16.39
N PRO A 134 -1.76 1.87 17.14
CA PRO A 134 -1.38 2.49 18.41
C PRO A 134 -1.10 3.99 18.29
N LEU A 135 -0.35 4.41 17.26
CA LEU A 135 -0.01 5.82 17.05
C LEU A 135 -1.24 6.67 16.74
N LEU A 136 -2.18 6.13 15.96
CA LEU A 136 -3.47 6.78 15.68
C LEU A 136 -4.33 6.92 16.95
N LEU A 137 -4.36 5.90 17.82
CA LEU A 137 -5.07 5.92 19.08
C LEU A 137 -4.45 6.94 20.07
N ARG A 138 -3.12 7.02 20.14
CA ARG A 138 -2.40 8.08 20.90
C ARG A 138 -2.79 9.48 20.41
N GLU A 139 -2.84 9.69 19.10
CA GLU A 139 -3.27 10.97 18.52
C GLU A 139 -4.76 11.27 18.77
N LEU A 140 -5.63 10.25 18.76
CA LEU A 140 -7.04 10.40 19.14
C LEU A 140 -7.18 10.88 20.59
N GLU A 141 -6.40 10.33 21.52
CA GLU A 141 -6.43 10.71 22.94
C GLU A 141 -6.04 12.18 23.14
N ARG A 142 -5.13 12.69 22.31
CA ARG A 142 -4.76 14.13 22.25
C ARG A 142 -5.86 15.01 21.62
N LYS A 143 -7.07 14.48 21.43
CA LYS A 143 -8.29 15.10 20.92
C LYS A 143 -8.30 15.41 19.42
N SER A 144 -7.69 14.55 18.59
CA SER A 144 -7.77 14.66 17.13
C SER A 144 -8.93 13.82 16.56
N GLY A 145 -10.11 14.39 16.30
CA GLY A 145 -11.23 13.67 15.65
C GLY A 145 -11.00 13.28 14.18
N ARG A 146 -9.76 13.42 13.68
CA ARG A 146 -9.40 13.33 12.26
C ARG A 146 -9.00 11.91 11.83
N TRP A 147 -8.75 11.01 12.78
CA TRP A 147 -8.22 9.67 12.53
C TRP A 147 -9.28 8.57 12.48
N PHE A 148 -10.57 8.88 12.71
CA PHE A 148 -11.63 7.86 12.70
C PHE A 148 -11.73 7.11 11.36
N TRP A 149 -11.57 7.82 10.24
CA TRP A 149 -11.61 7.18 8.93
C TRP A 149 -10.37 6.34 8.68
N ALA A 150 -9.17 6.80 9.07
CA ALA A 150 -7.97 5.99 9.02
C ALA A 150 -8.10 4.70 9.85
N LEU A 151 -8.53 4.82 11.11
CA LEU A 151 -8.76 3.66 11.99
C LEU A 151 -9.78 2.68 11.41
N LYS A 152 -10.91 3.18 10.87
CA LYS A 152 -11.92 2.34 10.21
C LYS A 152 -11.38 1.65 8.96
N SER A 153 -10.65 2.37 8.12
CA SER A 153 -10.09 1.83 6.87
C SER A 153 -9.05 0.75 7.14
N ILE A 154 -8.20 0.95 8.15
CA ILE A 154 -7.13 0.02 8.52
C ILE A 154 -7.69 -1.21 9.25
N SER A 155 -8.45 -1.00 10.34
CA SER A 155 -9.00 -2.10 11.14
C SER A 155 -10.17 -2.82 10.46
N ARG A 156 -10.79 -2.21 9.44
CA ARG A 156 -12.04 -2.65 8.80
C ARG A 156 -13.20 -2.79 9.78
N GLU A 157 -13.10 -2.16 10.95
CA GLU A 157 -14.09 -2.18 12.02
C GLU A 157 -14.61 -0.77 12.31
N ASP A 158 -15.78 -0.70 12.93
CA ASP A 158 -16.39 0.56 13.34
C ASP A 158 -17.08 0.38 14.70
N PRO A 159 -16.35 0.59 15.81
CA PRO A 159 -16.86 0.37 17.16
C PRO A 159 -17.84 1.46 17.62
N VAL A 160 -18.04 2.51 16.83
CA VAL A 160 -18.85 3.67 17.19
C VAL A 160 -20.33 3.37 16.88
N PRO A 161 -21.22 3.38 17.90
CA PRO A 161 -22.67 3.28 17.70
C PRO A 161 -23.22 4.40 16.80
N SER A 162 -24.32 4.12 16.09
CA SER A 162 -24.99 5.09 15.22
C SER A 162 -25.46 6.36 15.96
N GLU A 163 -25.84 6.21 17.23
CA GLU A 163 -26.25 7.30 18.14
C GLU A 163 -25.12 8.29 18.48
N PHE A 164 -23.86 7.88 18.37
CA PHE A 164 -22.71 8.73 18.69
C PHE A 164 -22.06 9.37 17.45
N ARG A 165 -22.62 9.14 16.26
CA ARG A 165 -22.10 9.72 15.01
C ARG A 165 -22.16 11.24 15.06
N GLY A 166 -21.04 11.89 14.74
CA GLY A 166 -20.90 13.35 14.79
C GLY A 166 -20.56 13.89 16.18
N ASN A 167 -20.67 13.09 17.24
CA ASN A 167 -20.16 13.46 18.56
C ASN A 167 -18.71 12.99 18.72
N THR A 168 -17.77 13.84 18.33
CA THR A 168 -16.32 13.55 18.36
C THR A 168 -15.85 12.97 19.70
N LYS A 169 -16.40 13.43 20.84
CA LYS A 169 -15.97 12.94 22.16
C LYS A 169 -16.36 11.48 22.38
N GLU A 170 -17.61 11.12 22.10
CA GLU A 170 -18.09 9.74 22.23
C GLU A 170 -17.45 8.83 21.19
N MET A 171 -17.25 9.32 19.96
CA MET A 171 -16.51 8.59 18.93
C MET A 171 -15.07 8.28 19.34
N THR A 172 -14.36 9.27 19.91
CA THR A 172 -13.01 9.07 20.47
C THR A 172 -13.04 8.03 21.57
N ARG A 173 -13.99 8.12 22.52
CA ARG A 173 -14.09 7.16 23.63
C ARG A 173 -14.29 5.73 23.13
N ALA A 174 -15.21 5.52 22.18
CA ALA A 174 -15.48 4.21 21.61
C ALA A 174 -14.24 3.61 20.92
N TRP A 175 -13.48 4.41 20.17
CA TRP A 175 -12.24 3.95 19.54
C TRP A 175 -11.13 3.62 20.54
N LEU A 176 -10.97 4.42 21.61
CA LEU A 176 -10.00 4.13 22.68
C LEU A 176 -10.39 2.88 23.48
N GLU A 177 -11.67 2.67 23.78
CA GLU A 177 -12.15 1.45 24.43
C GLU A 177 -11.93 0.22 23.54
N TRP A 178 -12.24 0.31 22.24
CA TRP A 178 -11.96 -0.73 21.25
C TRP A 178 -10.46 -1.07 21.19
N GLY A 179 -9.60 -0.05 21.20
CA GLY A 179 -8.15 -0.24 21.20
C GLY A 179 -7.67 -1.07 22.40
N LYS A 180 -8.18 -0.77 23.60
CA LYS A 180 -7.85 -1.50 24.83
C LYS A 180 -8.35 -2.94 24.79
N GLN A 181 -9.57 -3.16 24.28
CA GLN A 181 -10.14 -4.50 24.14
C GLN A 181 -9.35 -5.38 23.18
N ARG A 182 -8.72 -4.78 22.16
CA ARG A 182 -7.85 -5.46 21.19
C ARG A 182 -6.42 -5.67 21.69
N GLY A 183 -6.08 -5.18 22.87
CA GLY A 183 -4.74 -5.32 23.46
C GLY A 183 -3.70 -4.37 22.88
N TYR A 184 -4.10 -3.29 22.20
CA TYR A 184 -3.15 -2.26 21.77
C TYR A 184 -2.65 -1.45 22.98
N GLU A 185 -1.36 -1.14 22.98
CA GLU A 185 -0.71 -0.24 23.93
C GLU A 185 -0.23 1.01 23.18
N TRP A 186 -0.58 2.21 23.66
CA TRP A 186 -0.22 3.48 23.01
C TRP A 186 0.05 4.59 24.02
#